data_AF-A0A336MKG6-F1
#
_entry.id   AF-A0A336MKG6-F1
#
_cell.length_a   1.000
_cell.length_b   1.000
_cell.length_c   1.000
_cell.angle_alpha   90.00
_cell.angle_beta   90.00
_cell.angle_gamma   90.00
#
_symmetry.space_group_name_H-M   'P 1'
#
loop_
_entity.id
_entity.type
_entity.pdbx_description
1 polymer ?
#
loop_
_entity_poly.entity_id
_entity_poly.type
_entity_poly.pdbx_seq_one_letter_code
_entity_poly.pdbx_strand_id
1 'polypeptide(L)'
;MIYRRILLHQLTFQSIHRFYHHNGNILKLADRGFFQDIFPAEYVNEAKKLLTNKSQTIYAGFDPTSDSLHIGNLLVLIGLIHCQRSGHVPIALLGGATGQVGDPSGRKTERSVLENADLEHNLKCINMQVQKIFENHQNLFWNEKDQLKPVIIVNNLEWYREINSIDFITKIGRYFRMGEMLSRSSVQSRLTSDTGMSFTEFSYQLCQAYDWLHLYEKYKCRFQLGGSDQMGNINSGHDLISKKEKVQAFGITLPLITNEVGDKFGKSAGEAVWLDDKKTSAYSLYQFFIRQPDSEVEKLLRLFTFLPMNEIKEMLERHKRTPELREPQRKIAEDVTLLIHGKEGLEKAENVSKALYSGDAEVLGTLPSNEIKEIFKGAPVKEVFLESGLSVFDLVMKVKCFPTEKDASRIISAGGFYINQRKVTNLSEVIVPGVHILQNGVSLLRVGKRNYYIVKFNS
;
A
#
# COMPACT_ATOMS: atom_id res chain seq x y z
N MET A 1 -19.77 21.09 26.49
CA MET A 1 -18.44 21.73 26.33
C MET A 1 -17.31 21.02 27.10
N ILE A 2 -17.60 20.29 28.19
CA ILE A 2 -16.58 19.60 29.01
C ILE A 2 -16.07 18.29 28.34
N TYR A 3 -16.91 17.55 27.61
CA TYR A 3 -16.51 16.35 26.85
C TYR A 3 -15.55 16.62 25.67
N ARG A 4 -15.54 17.84 25.11
CA ARG A 4 -14.65 18.20 23.99
C ARG A 4 -13.23 18.55 24.43
N ARG A 5 -13.03 18.96 25.69
CA ARG A 5 -11.70 19.26 26.23
C ARG A 5 -10.95 18.00 26.68
N ILE A 6 -11.67 16.95 27.07
CA ILE A 6 -11.06 15.67 27.48
C ILE A 6 -10.50 14.91 26.26
N LEU A 7 -11.16 15.01 25.10
CA LEU A 7 -10.69 14.41 23.84
C LEU A 7 -9.40 15.01 23.27
N LEU A 8 -9.08 16.27 23.62
CA LEU A 8 -7.83 16.94 23.22
C LEU A 8 -6.67 16.66 24.18
N HIS A 9 -6.93 16.18 25.39
CA HIS A 9 -5.91 15.95 26.42
C HIS A 9 -5.47 14.48 26.55
N GLN A 10 -6.10 13.56 25.82
CA GLN A 10 -5.61 12.19 25.59
C GLN A 10 -5.02 11.99 24.19
N LEU A 11 -4.54 13.06 23.56
CA LEU A 11 -3.51 12.94 22.53
C LEU A 11 -2.18 12.73 23.26
N THR A 12 -2.01 11.57 23.89
CA THR A 12 -0.68 11.09 24.24
C THR A 12 0.10 11.09 22.93
N PHE A 13 1.12 11.94 22.82
CA PHE A 13 2.16 11.81 21.81
C PHE A 13 2.70 10.38 21.92
N GLN A 14 2.15 9.47 21.12
CA GLN A 14 2.69 8.13 21.04
C GLN A 14 4.08 8.28 20.43
N SER A 15 5.06 7.66 21.08
CA SER A 15 6.50 7.92 21.01
C SER A 15 7.24 8.03 19.65
N ILE A 16 6.71 8.33 18.46
CA ILE A 16 7.38 8.20 17.12
C ILE A 16 8.05 6.82 16.87
N HIS A 17 9.06 6.47 17.65
CA HIS A 17 9.58 5.13 17.84
C HIS A 17 8.48 4.18 18.35
N ARG A 18 8.46 3.00 17.77
CA ARG A 18 7.49 1.92 17.95
C ARG A 18 8.25 0.62 18.14
N PHE A 19 8.90 0.50 19.28
CA PHE A 19 9.76 -0.63 19.55
C PHE A 19 8.98 -1.81 20.13
N TYR A 20 9.02 -2.92 19.41
CA TYR A 20 8.34 -4.14 19.83
C TYR A 20 9.32 -5.30 19.87
N HIS A 21 9.30 -6.04 20.98
CA HIS A 21 10.10 -7.24 21.14
C HIS A 21 9.69 -8.30 20.11
N HIS A 22 10.66 -8.94 19.45
CA HIS A 22 10.39 -10.02 18.51
C HIS A 22 10.78 -11.37 19.09
N ASN A 23 10.02 -12.44 18.80
CA ASN A 23 10.27 -13.75 19.42
C ASN A 23 11.46 -14.52 18.79
N GLY A 24 12.17 -13.96 17.81
CA GLY A 24 13.19 -14.64 17.02
C GLY A 24 12.66 -15.78 16.13
N ASN A 25 11.54 -16.39 16.48
CA ASN A 25 10.89 -17.46 15.74
C ASN A 25 9.82 -16.91 14.79
N ILE A 26 10.12 -16.92 13.49
CA ILE A 26 9.23 -16.46 12.43
C ILE A 26 7.90 -17.25 12.39
N LEU A 27 7.88 -18.52 12.83
CA LEU A 27 6.67 -19.36 12.79
C LEU A 27 5.54 -18.84 13.68
N LYS A 28 5.84 -18.00 14.68
CA LYS A 28 4.80 -17.36 15.51
C LYS A 28 3.94 -16.37 14.76
N LEU A 29 4.30 -15.97 13.54
CA LEU A 29 3.40 -15.18 12.70
C LEU A 29 2.17 -15.98 12.24
N ALA A 30 2.15 -17.31 12.42
CA ALA A 30 0.92 -18.09 12.30
C ALA A 30 -0.20 -17.57 13.24
N ASP A 31 0.16 -17.12 14.45
CA ASP A 31 -0.79 -16.54 15.41
C ASP A 31 -1.39 -15.21 14.91
N ARG A 32 -0.75 -14.56 13.93
CA ARG A 32 -1.25 -13.36 13.25
C ARG A 32 -2.10 -13.69 12.01
N GLY A 33 -2.17 -14.96 11.61
CA GLY A 33 -2.70 -15.36 10.30
C GLY A 33 -1.82 -14.87 9.15
N PHE A 34 -0.53 -14.62 9.40
CA PHE A 34 0.38 -14.06 8.40
C PHE A 34 0.80 -15.08 7.35
N PHE A 35 0.86 -16.36 7.72
CA PHE A 35 1.10 -17.45 6.78
C PHE A 35 -0.22 -18.07 6.38
N GLN A 36 -0.46 -18.16 5.08
CA GLN A 36 -1.52 -18.99 4.52
C GLN A 36 -1.05 -20.45 4.46
N ASP A 37 0.04 -20.72 3.73
CA ASP A 37 0.61 -22.06 3.59
C ASP A 37 2.13 -22.06 3.50
N ILE A 38 2.74 -23.19 3.88
CA ILE A 38 4.14 -23.52 3.60
C ILE A 38 4.16 -24.70 2.61
N PHE A 39 4.94 -24.57 1.55
CA PHE A 39 5.01 -25.50 0.43
C PHE A 39 6.44 -26.06 0.27
N PRO A 40 6.62 -27.35 -0.12
CA PRO A 40 5.59 -28.38 -0.30
C PRO A 40 5.04 -28.90 1.02
N ALA A 41 3.76 -29.29 1.01
CA ALA A 41 3.05 -29.79 2.19
C ALA A 41 3.76 -30.98 2.86
N GLU A 42 4.30 -31.89 2.04
CA GLU A 42 5.02 -33.10 2.47
C GLU A 42 6.28 -32.78 3.30
N TYR A 43 6.90 -31.62 3.06
CA TYR A 43 8.16 -31.21 3.69
C TYR A 43 8.00 -30.04 4.68
N VAL A 44 6.77 -29.71 5.09
CA VAL A 44 6.49 -28.60 6.03
C VAL A 44 7.28 -28.73 7.33
N ASN A 45 7.45 -29.95 7.85
CA ASN A 45 8.21 -30.16 9.08
C ASN A 45 9.72 -29.88 8.90
N GLU A 46 10.28 -30.15 7.73
CA GLU A 46 11.67 -29.78 7.41
C GLU A 46 11.79 -28.26 7.31
N ALA A 47 10.87 -27.62 6.57
CA ALA A 47 10.82 -26.16 6.43
C ALA A 47 10.79 -25.46 7.80
N LYS A 48 9.89 -25.91 8.70
CA LYS A 48 9.78 -25.38 10.06
C LYS A 48 11.07 -25.55 10.85
N LYS A 49 11.70 -26.73 10.81
CA LYS A 49 12.98 -26.98 11.50
C LYS A 49 14.10 -26.07 10.98
N LEU A 50 14.16 -25.81 9.68
CA LEU A 50 15.15 -24.92 9.09
C LEU A 50 14.96 -23.47 9.55
N LEU A 51 13.72 -22.99 9.56
CA LEU A 51 13.37 -21.64 10.01
C LEU A 51 13.63 -21.44 11.51
N THR A 52 13.54 -22.49 12.35
CA THR A 52 13.81 -22.36 13.78
C THR A 52 15.28 -22.51 14.16
N ASN A 53 16.03 -23.34 13.44
CA ASN A 53 17.35 -23.79 13.92
C ASN A 53 18.52 -22.96 13.37
N LYS A 54 18.38 -22.39 12.17
CA LYS A 54 19.48 -21.66 11.49
C LYS A 54 18.92 -20.47 10.73
N SER A 55 19.71 -19.41 10.65
CA SER A 55 19.44 -18.29 9.75
C SER A 55 19.25 -18.81 8.32
N GLN A 56 18.08 -18.56 7.74
CA GLN A 56 17.80 -18.86 6.33
C GLN A 56 17.91 -17.60 5.49
N THR A 57 18.08 -17.78 4.18
CA THR A 57 17.94 -16.72 3.20
C THR A 57 16.57 -16.87 2.54
N ILE A 58 15.76 -15.81 2.57
CA ILE A 58 14.37 -15.78 2.05
C ILE A 58 14.23 -14.62 1.08
N TYR A 59 13.66 -14.86 -0.10
CA TYR A 59 13.41 -13.80 -1.07
C TYR A 59 11.93 -13.57 -1.36
N ALA A 60 11.60 -12.36 -1.82
CA ALA A 60 10.33 -12.08 -2.49
C ALA A 60 10.58 -11.25 -3.75
N GLY A 61 9.79 -11.50 -4.80
CA GLY A 61 9.88 -10.81 -6.09
C GLY A 61 8.93 -9.62 -6.21
N PHE A 62 9.37 -8.56 -6.88
CA PHE A 62 8.60 -7.35 -7.15
C PHE A 62 8.78 -6.93 -8.62
N ASP A 63 7.74 -7.15 -9.44
CA ASP A 63 7.75 -6.74 -10.84
C ASP A 63 7.42 -5.23 -11.00
N PRO A 64 8.18 -4.48 -11.81
CA PRO A 64 8.06 -3.04 -12.01
C PRO A 64 6.90 -2.63 -12.94
N THR A 65 5.69 -3.06 -12.62
CA THR A 65 4.47 -2.75 -13.41
C THR A 65 4.04 -1.28 -13.39
N SER A 66 4.58 -0.51 -12.45
CA SER A 66 4.40 0.94 -12.30
C SER A 66 5.63 1.51 -11.61
N ASP A 67 5.77 2.82 -11.65
CA ASP A 67 6.73 3.63 -10.88
C ASP A 67 6.58 3.55 -9.36
N SER A 68 5.61 2.82 -8.82
CA SER A 68 5.41 2.66 -7.39
C SER A 68 4.83 1.28 -7.07
N LEU A 69 5.22 0.75 -5.92
CA LEU A 69 4.48 -0.33 -5.25
C LEU A 69 3.16 0.21 -4.67
N HIS A 70 2.24 -0.70 -4.35
CA HIS A 70 0.98 -0.41 -3.67
C HIS A 70 0.83 -1.21 -2.37
N ILE A 71 -0.22 -0.95 -1.58
CA ILE A 71 -0.42 -1.59 -0.27
C ILE A 71 -0.44 -3.12 -0.30
N GLY A 72 -0.89 -3.74 -1.40
CA GLY A 72 -0.77 -5.19 -1.60
C GLY A 72 0.68 -5.71 -1.58
N ASN A 73 1.64 -4.97 -2.16
CA ASN A 73 3.06 -5.32 -2.11
C ASN A 73 3.66 -5.07 -0.73
N LEU A 74 3.12 -4.11 0.03
CA LEU A 74 3.60 -3.80 1.38
C LEU A 74 3.51 -5.01 2.30
N LEU A 75 2.46 -5.84 2.20
CA LEU A 75 2.35 -7.05 3.02
C LEU A 75 3.54 -8.00 2.79
N VAL A 76 3.98 -8.14 1.55
CA VAL A 76 5.14 -8.95 1.18
C VAL A 76 6.43 -8.36 1.76
N LEU A 77 6.59 -7.03 1.69
CA LEU A 77 7.73 -6.33 2.32
C LEU A 77 7.74 -6.48 3.84
N ILE A 78 6.58 -6.35 4.50
CA ILE A 78 6.43 -6.60 5.94
C ILE A 78 6.80 -8.05 6.28
N GLY A 79 6.48 -9.00 5.41
CA GLY A 79 6.91 -10.38 5.58
C GLY A 79 8.42 -10.55 5.52
N LEU A 80 9.10 -9.90 4.56
CA LEU A 80 10.57 -9.86 4.53
C LEU A 80 11.17 -9.17 5.76
N ILE A 81 10.55 -8.10 6.26
CA ILE A 81 10.96 -7.44 7.51
C ILE A 81 10.80 -8.40 8.70
N HIS A 82 9.71 -9.16 8.78
CA HIS A 82 9.57 -10.16 9.83
C HIS A 82 10.62 -11.28 9.73
N CYS A 83 11.01 -11.68 8.52
CA CYS A 83 12.16 -12.57 8.31
C CYS A 83 13.45 -11.95 8.89
N GLN A 84 13.72 -10.69 8.57
CA GLN A 84 14.87 -9.94 9.07
C GLN A 84 14.91 -9.87 10.59
N ARG A 85 13.78 -9.51 11.22
CA ARG A 85 13.61 -9.46 12.68
C ARG A 85 13.81 -10.84 13.33
N SER A 86 13.55 -11.92 12.60
CA SER A 86 13.78 -13.30 13.04
C SER A 86 15.24 -13.76 12.84
N GLY A 87 16.14 -12.84 12.48
CA GLY A 87 17.55 -13.15 12.24
C GLY A 87 17.84 -13.80 10.89
N HIS A 88 16.86 -13.87 9.99
CA HIS A 88 17.05 -14.36 8.63
C HIS A 88 17.56 -13.27 7.68
N VAL A 89 17.98 -13.66 6.47
CA VAL A 89 18.48 -12.74 5.44
C VAL A 89 17.38 -12.50 4.40
N PRO A 90 16.75 -11.32 4.35
CA PRO A 90 15.77 -11.00 3.33
C PRO A 90 16.43 -10.56 2.03
N ILE A 91 15.90 -11.06 0.91
CA ILE A 91 16.23 -10.60 -0.44
C ILE A 91 14.98 -10.01 -1.09
N ALA A 92 15.04 -8.74 -1.51
CA ALA A 92 14.05 -8.14 -2.38
C ALA A 92 14.54 -8.23 -3.83
N LEU A 93 13.89 -9.09 -4.63
CA LEU A 93 14.22 -9.27 -6.04
C LEU A 93 13.38 -8.32 -6.88
N LEU A 94 14.03 -7.39 -7.58
CA LEU A 94 13.41 -6.52 -8.56
C LEU A 94 13.34 -7.23 -9.91
N GLY A 95 12.14 -7.33 -10.45
CA GLY A 95 11.84 -8.09 -11.66
C GLY A 95 12.12 -7.32 -12.95
N GLY A 96 13.35 -6.90 -13.22
CA GLY A 96 13.68 -6.18 -14.46
C GLY A 96 13.42 -6.99 -15.73
N ALA A 97 13.79 -8.26 -15.77
CA ALA A 97 13.49 -9.16 -16.89
C ALA A 97 12.06 -9.70 -16.83
N THR A 98 11.60 -10.18 -15.67
CA THR A 98 10.24 -10.71 -15.49
C THR A 98 9.16 -9.66 -15.72
N GLY A 99 9.44 -8.39 -15.42
CA GLY A 99 8.57 -7.25 -15.72
C GLY A 99 8.33 -7.03 -17.21
N GLN A 100 9.30 -7.37 -18.07
CA GLN A 100 9.13 -7.33 -19.53
C GLN A 100 8.27 -8.48 -20.05
N VAL A 101 8.32 -9.65 -19.38
CA VAL A 101 7.55 -10.84 -19.74
C VAL A 101 6.09 -10.71 -19.30
N GLY A 102 5.88 -10.29 -18.05
CA GLY A 102 4.56 -10.09 -17.46
C GLY A 102 3.95 -11.35 -16.82
N ASP A 103 3.68 -11.29 -15.51
CA ASP A 103 3.02 -12.37 -14.78
C ASP A 103 1.53 -12.51 -15.15
N PRO A 104 1.07 -13.69 -15.64
CA PRO A 104 -0.34 -13.96 -15.92
C PRO A 104 -1.18 -14.27 -14.67
N SER A 105 -0.55 -14.51 -13.51
CA SER A 105 -1.22 -15.03 -12.31
C SER A 105 -2.31 -14.08 -11.78
N GLY A 106 -3.51 -14.63 -11.59
CA GLY A 106 -4.67 -13.88 -11.06
C GLY A 106 -5.23 -12.79 -11.99
N ARG A 107 -4.91 -12.82 -13.29
CA ARG A 107 -5.43 -11.88 -14.30
C ARG A 107 -6.38 -12.55 -15.30
N LYS A 108 -7.07 -11.72 -16.09
CA LYS A 108 -7.96 -12.15 -17.20
C LYS A 108 -7.53 -11.62 -18.57
N THR A 109 -6.63 -10.64 -18.61
CA THR A 109 -6.16 -9.96 -19.82
C THR A 109 -4.64 -9.91 -19.86
N GLU A 110 -4.08 -9.80 -21.07
CA GLU A 110 -2.63 -9.70 -21.28
C GLU A 110 -2.09 -8.35 -20.79
N ARG A 111 -0.81 -8.31 -20.40
CA ARG A 111 -0.14 -7.06 -20.02
C ARG A 111 0.28 -6.28 -21.26
N SER A 112 0.14 -4.97 -21.21
CA SER A 112 0.81 -4.07 -22.13
C SER A 112 2.33 -4.17 -21.94
N VAL A 113 3.06 -4.25 -23.04
CA VAL A 113 4.54 -4.20 -23.03
C VAL A 113 4.99 -2.84 -22.49
N LEU A 114 5.90 -2.84 -21.52
CA LEU A 114 6.53 -1.62 -21.00
C LEU A 114 7.69 -1.23 -21.91
N GLU A 115 7.82 0.07 -22.21
CA GLU A 115 9.02 0.57 -22.87
C GLU A 115 10.24 0.45 -21.93
N ASN A 116 11.43 0.26 -22.50
CA ASN A 116 12.66 0.07 -21.71
C ASN A 116 12.96 1.26 -20.78
N ALA A 117 12.64 2.49 -21.21
CA ALA A 117 12.84 3.69 -20.41
C ALA A 117 11.90 3.71 -19.18
N ASP A 118 10.63 3.38 -19.36
CA ASP A 118 9.65 3.27 -18.28
C ASP A 118 10.02 2.18 -17.30
N LEU A 119 10.46 1.03 -17.80
CA LEU A 119 10.93 -0.09 -16.97
C LEU A 119 12.10 0.33 -16.07
N GLU A 120 13.10 1.00 -16.64
CA GLU A 120 14.27 1.46 -15.87
C GLU A 120 13.87 2.51 -14.82
N HIS A 121 12.98 3.44 -15.18
CA HIS A 121 12.43 4.40 -14.24
C HIS A 121 11.70 3.71 -13.09
N ASN A 122 10.81 2.76 -13.40
CA ASN A 122 10.04 2.01 -12.41
C ASN A 122 10.94 1.22 -11.46
N LEU A 123 11.97 0.55 -11.98
CA LEU A 123 12.94 -0.19 -11.17
C LEU A 123 13.67 0.72 -10.18
N LYS A 124 14.10 1.93 -10.62
CA LYS A 124 14.74 2.91 -9.73
C LYS A 124 13.80 3.35 -8.62
N CYS A 125 12.55 3.68 -8.96
CA CYS A 125 11.55 4.11 -7.98
C CYS A 125 11.23 3.02 -6.96
N ILE A 126 11.00 1.78 -7.42
CA ILE A 126 10.73 0.64 -6.53
C ILE A 126 11.95 0.33 -5.64
N ASN A 127 13.17 0.37 -6.18
CA ASN A 127 14.38 0.18 -5.39
C ASN A 127 14.45 1.18 -4.22
N MET A 128 14.25 2.48 -4.50
CA MET A 128 14.23 3.52 -3.47
C MET A 128 13.12 3.30 -2.44
N GLN A 129 11.94 2.85 -2.87
CA GLN A 129 10.83 2.55 -1.96
C GLN A 129 11.15 1.38 -1.01
N VAL A 130 11.72 0.29 -1.53
CA VAL A 130 12.15 -0.85 -0.71
C VAL A 130 13.21 -0.42 0.29
N GLN A 131 14.25 0.30 -0.15
CA GLN A 131 15.29 0.83 0.74
C GLN A 131 14.70 1.68 1.87
N LYS A 132 13.89 2.69 1.52
CA LYS A 132 13.26 3.60 2.47
C LYS A 132 12.40 2.88 3.50
N ILE A 133 11.62 1.87 3.09
CA ILE A 133 10.76 1.09 4.00
C ILE A 133 11.60 0.31 5.02
N PHE A 134 12.69 -0.33 4.59
CA PHE A 134 13.59 -1.06 5.50
C PHE A 134 14.37 -0.10 6.42
N GLU A 135 14.79 1.07 5.92
CA GLU A 135 15.42 2.12 6.73
C GLU A 135 14.46 2.67 7.79
N ASN A 136 13.23 3.00 7.41
CA ASN A 136 12.18 3.42 8.34
C ASN A 136 11.91 2.35 9.39
N HIS A 137 11.85 1.08 9.00
CA HIS A 137 11.71 -0.04 9.93
C HIS A 137 12.85 -0.07 10.95
N GLN A 138 14.09 -0.04 10.48
CA GLN A 138 15.27 -0.08 11.35
C GLN A 138 15.31 1.11 12.31
N ASN A 139 14.99 2.31 11.83
CA ASN A 139 15.11 3.54 12.62
C ASN A 139 13.92 3.75 13.59
N LEU A 140 12.73 3.32 13.21
CA LEU A 140 11.49 3.65 13.94
C LEU A 140 10.88 2.44 14.66
N PHE A 141 11.17 1.21 14.24
CA PHE A 141 10.50 0.00 14.75
C PHE A 141 11.46 -1.05 15.36
N TRP A 142 12.75 -0.72 15.46
CA TRP A 142 13.78 -1.59 16.01
C TRP A 142 14.65 -0.85 17.04
N ASN A 143 14.78 -1.37 18.26
CA ASN A 143 15.62 -0.81 19.32
C ASN A 143 16.60 -1.82 19.93
N GLU A 144 16.67 -3.03 19.41
CA GLU A 144 17.60 -4.01 19.94
C GLU A 144 19.03 -3.57 19.62
N LYS A 145 19.97 -3.86 20.55
CA LYS A 145 21.38 -3.47 20.42
C LYS A 145 22.06 -4.11 19.21
N ASP A 146 21.51 -5.20 18.70
CA ASP A 146 22.04 -5.92 17.55
C ASP A 146 21.52 -5.30 16.24
N GLN A 147 22.46 -5.00 15.35
CA GLN A 147 22.16 -4.50 14.01
C GLN A 147 21.43 -5.58 13.21
N LEU A 148 20.28 -5.23 12.65
CA LEU A 148 19.58 -6.09 11.70
C LEU A 148 20.47 -6.38 10.49
N LYS A 149 20.43 -7.61 10.00
CA LYS A 149 21.11 -7.96 8.74
C LYS A 149 20.52 -7.10 7.61
N PRO A 150 21.33 -6.43 6.78
CA PRO A 150 20.81 -5.57 5.73
C PRO A 150 19.99 -6.37 4.72
N VAL A 151 18.94 -5.75 4.18
CA VAL A 151 18.22 -6.33 3.05
C VAL A 151 19.12 -6.36 1.83
N ILE A 152 19.11 -7.48 1.12
CA ILE A 152 19.79 -7.60 -0.17
C ILE A 152 18.77 -7.23 -1.24
N ILE A 153 19.06 -6.20 -2.04
CA ILE A 153 18.21 -5.81 -3.16
C ILE A 153 18.98 -6.12 -4.45
N VAL A 154 18.38 -6.92 -5.32
CA VAL A 154 19.00 -7.41 -6.56
C VAL A 154 18.01 -7.30 -7.72
N ASN A 155 18.51 -7.24 -8.94
CA ASN A 155 17.69 -7.15 -10.15
C ASN A 155 17.94 -8.36 -11.06
N ASN A 156 16.90 -9.11 -11.42
CA ASN A 156 17.07 -10.30 -12.26
C ASN A 156 17.62 -10.00 -13.67
N LEU A 157 17.47 -8.76 -14.15
CA LEU A 157 18.04 -8.36 -15.43
C LEU A 157 19.56 -8.58 -15.49
N GLU A 158 20.26 -8.60 -14.35
CA GLU A 158 21.70 -8.86 -14.29
C GLU A 158 22.08 -10.22 -14.86
N TRP A 159 21.43 -11.32 -14.44
CA TRP A 159 21.74 -12.65 -14.95
C TRP A 159 21.06 -12.97 -16.28
N TYR A 160 19.94 -12.30 -16.61
CA TYR A 160 19.33 -12.44 -17.92
C TYR A 160 20.15 -11.81 -19.05
N ARG A 161 20.99 -10.81 -18.75
CA ARG A 161 21.94 -10.26 -19.73
C ARG A 161 23.09 -11.21 -20.06
N GLU A 162 23.38 -12.17 -19.18
CA GLU A 162 24.51 -13.10 -19.33
C GLU A 162 24.10 -14.43 -19.99
N ILE A 163 22.81 -14.80 -19.95
CA ILE A 163 22.31 -16.05 -20.53
C ILE A 163 21.64 -15.82 -21.88
N ASN A 164 22.06 -16.58 -22.90
CA ASN A 164 21.37 -16.56 -24.20
C ASN A 164 20.15 -17.49 -24.20
N SER A 165 19.28 -17.33 -25.20
CA SER A 165 18.03 -18.10 -25.29
C SER A 165 18.23 -19.61 -25.43
N ILE A 166 19.25 -20.04 -26.16
CA ILE A 166 19.57 -21.48 -26.34
C ILE A 166 20.01 -22.09 -25.03
N ASP A 167 20.87 -21.41 -24.28
CA ASP A 167 21.31 -21.82 -22.95
C ASP A 167 20.13 -21.87 -21.97
N PHE A 168 19.24 -20.88 -22.00
CA PHE A 168 18.05 -20.89 -21.14
C PHE A 168 17.15 -22.10 -21.44
N ILE A 169 16.85 -22.37 -22.72
CA ILE A 169 16.01 -23.52 -23.11
C ILE A 169 16.69 -24.84 -22.75
N THR A 170 17.96 -25.01 -23.09
CA THR A 170 18.67 -26.29 -22.92
C THR A 170 19.06 -26.57 -21.48
N LYS A 171 19.47 -25.56 -20.70
CA LYS A 171 19.89 -25.71 -19.30
C LYS A 171 18.72 -25.65 -18.33
N ILE A 172 17.71 -24.82 -18.60
CA ILE A 172 16.58 -24.59 -17.67
C ILE A 172 15.31 -25.26 -18.20
N GLY A 173 14.92 -24.99 -19.45
CA GLY A 173 13.69 -25.51 -20.06
C GLY A 173 13.54 -27.03 -19.99
N ARG A 174 14.65 -27.79 -20.04
CA ARG A 174 14.64 -29.27 -19.94
C ARG A 174 14.02 -29.85 -18.65
N TYR A 175 13.93 -29.05 -17.59
CA TYR A 175 13.38 -29.48 -16.30
C TYR A 175 11.87 -29.29 -16.19
N PHE A 176 11.25 -28.60 -17.16
CA PHE A 176 9.84 -28.28 -17.19
C PHE A 176 9.08 -29.25 -18.09
N ARG A 177 7.96 -29.78 -17.60
CA ARG A 177 7.07 -30.64 -18.38
C ARG A 177 5.84 -29.85 -18.80
N MET A 178 5.56 -29.86 -20.10
CA MET A 178 4.45 -29.09 -20.68
C MET A 178 3.10 -29.42 -20.02
N GLY A 179 2.79 -30.70 -19.81
CA GLY A 179 1.53 -31.10 -19.17
C GLY A 179 1.35 -30.52 -17.77
N GLU A 180 2.43 -30.49 -16.98
CA GLU A 180 2.43 -29.92 -15.62
C GLU A 180 2.23 -28.40 -15.67
N MET A 181 2.97 -27.69 -16.53
CA MET A 181 2.83 -26.25 -16.71
C MET A 181 1.42 -25.84 -17.14
N LEU A 182 0.83 -26.58 -18.08
CA LEU A 182 -0.52 -26.34 -18.59
C LEU A 182 -1.61 -26.69 -17.57
N SER A 183 -1.34 -27.59 -16.62
CA SER A 183 -2.31 -28.01 -15.60
C SER A 183 -2.54 -26.98 -14.49
N ARG A 184 -1.69 -25.95 -14.39
CA ARG A 184 -1.75 -24.96 -13.32
C ARG A 184 -2.97 -24.06 -13.47
N SER A 185 -3.66 -23.80 -12.36
CA SER A 185 -4.90 -23.03 -12.35
C SER A 185 -4.76 -21.62 -12.95
N SER A 186 -3.65 -20.92 -12.70
CA SER A 186 -3.37 -19.60 -13.29
C SER A 186 -3.22 -19.66 -14.81
N VAL A 187 -2.57 -20.71 -15.31
CA VAL A 187 -2.36 -20.94 -16.74
C VAL A 187 -3.66 -21.37 -17.41
N GLN A 188 -4.38 -22.34 -16.84
CA GLN A 188 -5.68 -22.79 -17.35
C GLN A 188 -6.68 -21.64 -17.48
N SER A 189 -6.81 -20.82 -16.42
CA SER A 189 -7.73 -19.68 -16.41
C SER A 189 -7.47 -18.69 -17.57
N ARG A 190 -6.19 -18.37 -17.83
CA ARG A 190 -5.82 -17.48 -18.95
C ARG A 190 -5.93 -18.16 -20.31
N LEU A 191 -5.59 -19.44 -20.43
CA LEU A 191 -5.80 -20.20 -21.67
C LEU A 191 -7.28 -20.24 -22.07
N THR A 192 -8.19 -20.31 -21.11
CA THR A 192 -9.65 -20.31 -21.35
C THR A 192 -10.25 -18.92 -21.53
N SER A 193 -9.46 -17.85 -21.41
CA SER A 193 -9.95 -16.48 -21.60
C SER A 193 -10.10 -16.13 -23.08
N ASP A 194 -10.90 -15.11 -23.40
CA ASP A 194 -11.22 -14.72 -24.79
C ASP A 194 -9.98 -14.45 -25.66
N THR A 195 -8.90 -13.94 -25.06
CA THR A 195 -7.64 -13.64 -25.76
C THR A 195 -6.62 -14.78 -25.71
N GLY A 196 -6.88 -15.84 -24.95
CA GLY A 196 -5.89 -16.88 -24.65
C GLY A 196 -4.68 -16.36 -23.86
N MET A 197 -3.56 -17.09 -24.00
CA MET A 197 -2.27 -16.79 -23.37
C MET A 197 -1.15 -16.85 -24.42
N SER A 198 -0.27 -15.85 -24.44
CA SER A 198 0.90 -15.83 -25.33
C SER A 198 2.04 -16.72 -24.81
N PHE A 199 2.96 -17.12 -25.71
CA PHE A 199 4.15 -17.87 -25.30
C PHE A 199 5.04 -17.08 -24.32
N THR A 200 5.06 -15.76 -24.45
CA THR A 200 5.74 -14.83 -23.55
C THR A 200 5.17 -14.98 -22.13
N GLU A 201 3.87 -14.76 -21.94
CA GLU A 201 3.21 -14.94 -20.64
C GLU A 201 3.40 -16.36 -20.08
N PHE A 202 3.27 -17.38 -20.92
CA PHE A 202 3.46 -18.79 -20.52
C PHE A 202 4.86 -19.06 -19.97
N SER A 203 5.87 -18.39 -20.54
CA SER A 203 7.28 -18.54 -20.17
C SER A 203 7.64 -17.86 -18.84
N TYR A 204 6.77 -16.99 -18.31
CA TYR A 204 7.00 -16.28 -17.04
C TYR A 204 7.34 -17.23 -15.88
N GLN A 205 6.65 -18.37 -15.81
CA GLN A 205 6.87 -19.37 -14.76
C GLN A 205 8.25 -20.05 -14.82
N LEU A 206 8.90 -20.08 -15.99
CA LEU A 206 10.29 -20.54 -16.12
C LEU A 206 11.22 -19.44 -15.61
N CYS A 207 10.91 -18.19 -15.93
CA CYS A 207 11.75 -17.07 -15.55
C CYS A 207 11.83 -16.92 -14.02
N GLN A 208 10.69 -16.87 -13.36
CA GLN A 208 10.65 -16.79 -11.89
C GLN A 208 11.30 -18.00 -11.20
N ALA A 209 11.23 -19.18 -11.81
CA ALA A 209 11.90 -20.37 -11.29
C ALA A 209 13.42 -20.28 -11.43
N TYR A 210 13.90 -19.78 -12.57
CA TYR A 210 15.32 -19.55 -12.81
C TYR A 210 15.89 -18.50 -11.86
N ASP A 211 15.13 -17.45 -11.56
CA ASP A 211 15.50 -16.46 -10.56
C ASP A 211 15.77 -17.11 -9.20
N TRP A 212 14.88 -18.00 -8.74
CA TRP A 212 15.09 -18.70 -7.47
C TRP A 212 16.34 -19.58 -7.52
N LEU A 213 16.55 -20.31 -8.61
CA LEU A 213 17.74 -21.13 -8.79
C LEU A 213 19.03 -20.29 -8.72
N HIS A 214 19.07 -19.13 -9.38
CA HIS A 214 20.20 -18.21 -9.32
C HIS A 214 20.45 -17.71 -7.89
N LEU A 215 19.38 -17.30 -7.19
CA LEU A 215 19.47 -16.87 -5.79
C LEU A 215 19.89 -17.99 -4.84
N TYR A 216 19.50 -19.23 -5.14
CA TYR A 216 19.98 -20.41 -4.41
C TYR A 216 21.47 -20.64 -4.65
N GLU A 217 21.93 -20.62 -5.90
CA GLU A 217 23.34 -20.82 -6.25
C GLU A 217 24.22 -19.77 -5.55
N LYS A 218 23.83 -18.49 -5.64
CA LYS A 218 24.59 -17.31 -5.15
C LYS A 218 24.46 -17.06 -3.64
N TYR A 219 23.26 -17.18 -3.07
CA TYR A 219 22.97 -16.79 -1.67
C TYR A 219 22.44 -17.93 -0.80
N LYS A 220 22.37 -19.16 -1.33
CA LYS A 220 21.74 -20.32 -0.67
C LYS A 220 20.31 -20.01 -0.23
N CYS A 221 19.60 -19.22 -1.04
CA CYS A 221 18.20 -18.86 -0.85
C CYS A 221 17.29 -20.09 -0.97
N ARG A 222 16.90 -20.66 0.18
CA ARG A 222 16.03 -21.86 0.24
C ARG A 222 14.55 -21.54 0.36
N PHE A 223 14.17 -20.28 0.54
CA PHE A 223 12.78 -19.90 0.78
C PHE A 223 12.33 -18.77 -0.14
N GLN A 224 11.15 -18.92 -0.74
CA GLN A 224 10.45 -17.88 -1.47
C GLN A 224 9.19 -17.46 -0.72
N LEU A 225 9.04 -16.17 -0.49
CA LEU A 225 7.87 -15.55 0.10
C LEU A 225 7.05 -14.85 -1.01
N GLY A 226 5.74 -15.06 -1.03
CA GLY A 226 4.85 -14.40 -1.99
C GLY A 226 3.39 -14.42 -1.57
N GLY A 227 2.53 -13.73 -2.33
CA GLY A 227 1.08 -13.86 -2.16
C GLY A 227 0.60 -15.26 -2.55
N SER A 228 -0.58 -15.67 -2.06
CA SER A 228 -1.13 -16.99 -2.40
C SER A 228 -1.45 -17.16 -3.89
N ASP A 229 -1.60 -16.06 -4.64
CA ASP A 229 -1.74 -16.08 -6.10
C ASP A 229 -0.44 -16.46 -6.83
N GLN A 230 0.71 -16.45 -6.15
CA GLN A 230 2.02 -16.84 -6.70
C GLN A 230 2.34 -18.34 -6.51
N MET A 231 1.46 -19.12 -5.87
CA MET A 231 1.74 -20.52 -5.51
C MET A 231 2.20 -21.36 -6.72
N GLY A 232 1.59 -21.19 -7.89
CA GLY A 232 1.97 -21.92 -9.10
C GLY A 232 3.42 -21.64 -9.54
N ASN A 233 3.83 -20.37 -9.52
CA ASN A 233 5.19 -19.99 -9.92
C ASN A 233 6.23 -20.36 -8.84
N ILE A 234 5.86 -20.27 -7.55
CA ILE A 234 6.69 -20.76 -6.45
C ILE A 234 6.94 -22.27 -6.63
N ASN A 235 5.91 -23.04 -7.01
CA ASN A 235 6.07 -24.47 -7.27
C ASN A 235 7.07 -24.75 -8.41
N SER A 236 7.04 -24.00 -9.51
CA SER A 236 8.07 -24.12 -10.57
C SER A 236 9.49 -24.03 -10.04
N GLY A 237 9.75 -23.05 -9.17
CA GLY A 237 11.09 -22.84 -8.64
C GLY A 237 11.51 -23.94 -7.67
N HIS A 238 10.59 -24.40 -6.83
CA HIS A 238 10.80 -25.58 -5.99
C HIS A 238 11.19 -26.80 -6.84
N ASP A 239 10.40 -27.10 -7.88
CA ASP A 239 10.65 -28.24 -8.76
C ASP A 239 12.00 -28.14 -9.46
N LEU A 240 12.32 -26.96 -10.00
CA LEU A 240 13.57 -26.71 -10.70
C LEU A 240 14.78 -26.94 -9.79
N ILE A 241 14.78 -26.33 -8.60
CA ILE A 241 15.88 -26.45 -7.63
C ILE A 241 16.00 -27.91 -7.15
N SER A 242 14.87 -28.55 -6.82
CA SER A 242 14.87 -29.95 -6.36
C SER A 242 15.39 -30.90 -7.44
N LYS A 243 15.01 -30.68 -8.71
CA LYS A 243 15.46 -31.51 -9.85
C LYS A 243 16.92 -31.28 -10.20
N LYS A 244 17.38 -30.01 -10.24
CA LYS A 244 18.72 -29.62 -10.68
C LYS A 244 19.76 -29.74 -9.57
N GLU A 245 19.51 -29.14 -8.41
CA GLU A 245 20.47 -29.02 -7.31
C GLU A 245 20.34 -30.15 -6.27
N LYS A 246 19.30 -30.98 -6.38
CA LYS A 246 19.00 -32.08 -5.44
C LYS A 246 18.83 -31.61 -3.99
N VAL A 247 18.32 -30.40 -3.81
CA VAL A 247 18.04 -29.79 -2.50
C VAL A 247 16.61 -29.29 -2.43
N GLN A 248 15.99 -29.42 -1.26
CA GLN A 248 14.64 -28.93 -1.00
C GLN A 248 14.63 -27.40 -0.84
N ALA A 249 13.80 -26.73 -1.63
CA ALA A 249 13.45 -25.31 -1.50
C ALA A 249 11.98 -25.17 -1.06
N PHE A 250 11.61 -24.09 -0.39
CA PHE A 250 10.30 -23.96 0.26
C PHE A 250 9.58 -22.68 -0.10
N GLY A 251 8.30 -22.78 -0.39
CA GLY A 251 7.40 -21.65 -0.55
C GLY A 251 6.77 -21.25 0.77
N ILE A 252 6.62 -19.95 1.01
CA ILE A 252 5.80 -19.40 2.09
C ILE A 252 4.82 -18.44 1.42
N THR A 253 3.53 -18.71 1.59
CA THR A 253 2.48 -17.86 1.01
C THR A 253 1.81 -17.00 2.07
N LEU A 254 1.55 -15.76 1.71
CA LEU A 254 0.83 -14.77 2.49
C LEU A 254 -0.64 -14.75 2.06
N PRO A 255 -1.58 -14.48 2.97
CA PRO A 255 -2.99 -14.42 2.63
C PRO A 255 -3.28 -13.28 1.65
N LEU A 256 -4.16 -13.53 0.69
CA LEU A 256 -4.78 -12.45 -0.07
C LEU A 256 -5.72 -11.66 0.84
N ILE A 257 -5.47 -10.36 0.97
CA ILE A 257 -6.36 -9.49 1.71
C ILE A 257 -7.47 -9.03 0.77
N THR A 258 -8.70 -9.37 1.14
CA THR A 258 -9.93 -8.88 0.51
C THR A 258 -10.68 -7.96 1.48
N ASN A 259 -11.50 -7.05 0.94
CA ASN A 259 -12.48 -6.29 1.72
C ASN A 259 -13.78 -7.12 1.92
N GLU A 260 -14.75 -6.58 2.67
CA GLU A 260 -16.05 -7.22 2.92
C GLU A 260 -16.85 -7.55 1.64
N VAL A 261 -16.60 -6.81 0.55
CA VAL A 261 -17.26 -6.98 -0.75
C VAL A 261 -16.55 -8.03 -1.61
N GLY A 262 -15.41 -8.55 -1.15
CA GLY A 262 -14.59 -9.56 -1.84
C GLY A 262 -13.54 -8.99 -2.80
N ASP A 263 -13.44 -7.66 -2.95
CA ASP A 263 -12.42 -7.02 -3.78
C ASP A 263 -11.04 -7.09 -3.12
N LYS A 264 -9.98 -7.11 -3.94
CA LYS A 264 -8.59 -7.02 -3.46
C LYS A 264 -8.39 -5.75 -2.63
N PHE A 265 -7.88 -5.90 -1.41
CA PHE A 265 -7.59 -4.81 -0.50
C PHE A 265 -6.61 -3.81 -1.10
N GLY A 266 -6.87 -2.52 -0.88
CA GLY A 266 -6.07 -1.45 -1.47
C GLY A 266 -6.50 -1.00 -2.87
N LYS A 267 -7.63 -1.49 -3.38
CA LYS A 267 -8.33 -0.88 -4.53
C LYS A 267 -9.50 -0.03 -4.03
N SER A 268 -9.28 1.26 -3.81
CA SER A 268 -10.32 2.21 -3.38
C SER A 268 -11.09 2.72 -4.59
N ALA A 269 -12.36 2.32 -4.76
CA ALA A 269 -13.21 2.73 -5.89
C ALA A 269 -12.56 2.53 -7.28
N GLY A 270 -11.77 1.46 -7.43
CA GLY A 270 -11.07 1.13 -8.68
C GLY A 270 -9.60 1.58 -8.75
N GLU A 271 -9.13 2.44 -7.85
CA GLU A 271 -7.75 2.96 -7.85
C GLU A 271 -6.89 2.32 -6.75
N ALA A 272 -5.63 2.04 -7.08
CA ALA A 272 -4.68 1.47 -6.13
C ALA A 272 -4.24 2.50 -5.08
N VAL A 273 -4.06 2.06 -3.83
CA VAL A 273 -3.40 2.84 -2.76
C VAL A 273 -1.89 2.65 -2.89
N TRP A 274 -1.21 3.65 -3.44
CA TRP A 274 0.21 3.61 -3.75
C TRP A 274 1.07 3.90 -2.51
N LEU A 275 2.33 3.45 -2.55
CA LEU A 275 3.33 3.76 -1.51
C LEU A 275 4.09 5.07 -1.80
N ASP A 276 4.05 5.54 -3.06
CA ASP A 276 4.62 6.83 -3.45
C ASP A 276 3.72 8.00 -3.01
N ASP A 277 4.33 9.00 -2.37
CA ASP A 277 3.62 10.16 -1.80
C ASP A 277 3.04 11.12 -2.86
N LYS A 278 3.54 11.07 -4.10
CA LYS A 278 3.01 11.84 -5.23
C LYS A 278 1.77 11.19 -5.84
N LYS A 279 1.63 9.86 -5.71
CA LYS A 279 0.47 9.10 -6.23
C LYS A 279 -0.60 8.88 -5.18
N THR A 280 -0.21 8.70 -3.92
CA THR A 280 -1.13 8.66 -2.78
C THR A 280 -0.46 9.42 -1.65
N SER A 281 -0.99 10.60 -1.32
CA SER A 281 -0.36 11.42 -0.28
C SER A 281 -0.35 10.71 1.08
N ALA A 282 0.59 11.08 1.94
CA ALA A 282 0.66 10.52 3.30
C ALA A 282 -0.67 10.71 4.06
N TYR A 283 -1.37 11.83 3.83
CA TYR A 283 -2.71 12.06 4.36
C TYR A 283 -3.73 11.05 3.78
N SER A 284 -3.77 10.88 2.46
CA SER A 284 -4.71 9.95 1.81
C SER A 284 -4.48 8.51 2.25
N LEU A 285 -3.23 8.08 2.39
CA LEU A 285 -2.85 6.80 2.96
C LEU A 285 -3.32 6.67 4.42
N TYR A 286 -3.03 7.67 5.25
CA TYR A 286 -3.45 7.68 6.66
C TYR A 286 -4.98 7.58 6.77
N GLN A 287 -5.71 8.37 5.99
CA GLN A 287 -7.17 8.34 5.95
C GLN A 287 -7.73 7.04 5.41
N PHE A 288 -7.06 6.39 4.45
CA PHE A 288 -7.46 5.08 3.97
C PHE A 288 -7.54 4.07 5.13
N PHE A 289 -6.57 4.08 6.04
CA PHE A 289 -6.59 3.23 7.25
C PHE A 289 -7.58 3.72 8.31
N ILE A 290 -7.68 5.04 8.53
CA ILE A 290 -8.68 5.62 9.46
C ILE A 290 -10.10 5.21 9.09
N ARG A 291 -10.41 5.10 7.80
CA ARG A 291 -11.76 4.79 7.28
C ARG A 291 -12.11 3.30 7.28
N GLN A 292 -11.19 2.41 7.65
CA GLN A 292 -11.47 0.97 7.67
C GLN A 292 -12.59 0.63 8.66
N PRO A 293 -13.48 -0.31 8.31
CA PRO A 293 -14.55 -0.73 9.20
C PRO A 293 -13.99 -1.51 10.41
N ASP A 294 -14.75 -1.53 11.50
CA ASP A 294 -14.35 -2.22 12.74
C ASP A 294 -14.16 -3.73 12.54
N SER A 295 -14.91 -4.33 11.60
CA SER A 295 -14.82 -5.73 11.19
C SER A 295 -13.47 -6.11 10.59
N GLU A 296 -12.79 -5.18 9.91
CA GLU A 296 -11.54 -5.44 9.20
C GLU A 296 -10.30 -5.05 10.00
N VAL A 297 -10.42 -4.10 10.94
CA VAL A 297 -9.25 -3.47 11.57
C VAL A 297 -8.39 -4.44 12.38
N GLU A 298 -8.98 -5.47 13.00
CA GLU A 298 -8.21 -6.51 13.71
C GLU A 298 -7.28 -7.25 12.74
N LYS A 299 -7.82 -7.72 11.61
CA LYS A 299 -7.06 -8.44 10.58
C LYS A 299 -5.92 -7.56 10.06
N LEU A 300 -6.21 -6.29 9.78
CA LEU A 300 -5.22 -5.36 9.27
C LEU A 300 -4.11 -5.07 10.30
N LEU A 301 -4.45 -4.92 11.59
CA LEU A 301 -3.45 -4.74 12.65
C LEU A 301 -2.49 -5.92 12.73
N ARG A 302 -3.02 -7.14 12.66
CA ARG A 302 -2.23 -8.38 12.73
C ARG A 302 -1.27 -8.52 11.55
N LEU A 303 -1.65 -8.02 10.37
CA LEU A 303 -0.91 -8.15 9.12
C LEU A 303 0.02 -6.97 8.80
N PHE A 304 -0.33 -5.73 9.17
CA PHE A 304 0.42 -4.54 8.74
C PHE A 304 1.21 -3.84 9.85
N THR A 305 1.11 -4.30 11.10
CA THR A 305 1.85 -3.70 12.22
C THR A 305 2.77 -4.69 12.90
N PHE A 306 3.73 -4.17 13.67
CA PHE A 306 4.66 -4.99 14.47
C PHE A 306 4.20 -5.18 15.92
N LEU A 307 2.97 -4.79 16.26
CA LEU A 307 2.39 -4.86 17.61
C LEU A 307 2.31 -6.28 18.17
N PRO A 308 2.73 -6.55 19.41
CA PRO A 308 2.50 -7.82 20.08
C PRO A 308 1.02 -8.23 20.09
N MET A 309 0.75 -9.53 19.97
CA MET A 309 -0.63 -10.04 19.87
C MET A 309 -1.48 -9.73 21.12
N ASN A 310 -0.87 -9.64 22.31
CA ASN A 310 -1.54 -9.21 23.53
C ASN A 310 -1.95 -7.74 23.46
N GLU A 311 -1.09 -6.85 22.96
CA GLU A 311 -1.42 -5.42 22.79
C GLU A 311 -2.58 -5.23 21.80
N ILE A 312 -2.59 -5.99 20.70
CA ILE A 312 -3.72 -6.00 19.76
C ILE A 312 -5.01 -6.41 20.47
N LYS A 313 -4.99 -7.51 21.23
CA LYS A 313 -6.17 -7.99 21.97
C LYS A 313 -6.68 -6.97 22.97
N GLU A 314 -5.80 -6.39 23.79
CA GLU A 314 -6.18 -5.39 24.79
C GLU A 314 -6.76 -4.12 24.15
N MET A 315 -6.16 -3.67 23.05
CA MET A 315 -6.64 -2.51 22.29
C MET A 315 -8.03 -2.77 21.70
N LEU A 316 -8.30 -3.96 21.17
CA LEU A 316 -9.62 -4.32 20.65
C LEU A 316 -10.68 -4.40 21.77
N GLU A 317 -10.32 -4.90 22.96
CA GLU A 317 -11.22 -4.91 24.11
C GLU A 317 -11.55 -3.50 24.62
N ARG A 318 -10.58 -2.57 24.60
CA ARG A 318 -10.86 -1.15 24.87
C ARG A 318 -11.76 -0.54 23.79
N HIS A 319 -11.46 -0.79 22.52
CA HIS A 319 -12.23 -0.28 21.38
C HIS A 319 -13.70 -0.68 21.43
N LYS A 320 -14.02 -1.91 21.86
CA LYS A 320 -15.42 -2.36 22.06
C LYS A 320 -16.22 -1.46 23.02
N ARG A 321 -15.56 -0.81 23.98
CA ARG A 321 -16.20 0.07 24.97
C ARG A 321 -16.34 1.50 24.46
N THR A 322 -15.46 1.93 23.57
CA THR A 322 -15.38 3.30 23.04
C THR A 322 -15.09 3.29 21.53
N PRO A 323 -15.97 2.72 20.69
CA PRO A 323 -15.73 2.56 19.25
C PRO A 323 -15.59 3.91 18.53
N GLU A 324 -16.21 4.96 19.06
CA GLU A 324 -16.13 6.33 18.53
C GLU A 324 -14.71 6.92 18.56
N LEU A 325 -13.81 6.38 19.38
CA LEU A 325 -12.42 6.82 19.45
C LEU A 325 -11.56 6.27 18.30
N ARG A 326 -12.01 5.20 17.63
CA ARG A 326 -11.29 4.56 16.50
C ARG A 326 -9.81 4.29 16.82
N GLU A 327 -9.54 3.82 18.05
CA GLU A 327 -8.17 3.56 18.54
C GLU A 327 -7.42 2.58 17.60
N PRO A 328 -7.98 1.42 17.22
CA PRO A 328 -7.34 0.47 16.31
C PRO A 328 -7.01 1.07 14.94
N GLN A 329 -7.95 1.82 14.34
CA GLN A 329 -7.78 2.40 13.01
C GLN A 329 -6.71 3.49 13.01
N ARG A 330 -6.67 4.30 14.07
CA ARG A 330 -5.64 5.31 14.24
C ARG A 330 -4.27 4.68 14.39
N LYS A 331 -4.18 3.61 15.19
CA LYS A 331 -2.93 2.90 15.42
C LYS A 331 -2.34 2.32 14.14
N ILE A 332 -3.16 1.64 13.33
CA ILE A 332 -2.67 1.12 12.04
C ILE A 332 -2.35 2.25 11.05
N ALA A 333 -3.14 3.32 11.02
CA ALA A 333 -2.85 4.48 10.17
C ALA A 333 -1.49 5.10 10.53
N GLU A 334 -1.21 5.30 11.82
CA GLU A 334 0.07 5.80 12.31
C GLU A 334 1.23 4.88 11.93
N ASP A 335 1.15 3.60 12.31
CA ASP A 335 2.26 2.65 12.14
C ASP A 335 2.57 2.40 10.66
N VAL A 336 1.54 2.32 9.79
CA VAL A 336 1.74 2.12 8.34
C VAL A 336 2.27 3.39 7.67
N THR A 337 1.74 4.58 8.01
CA THR A 337 2.26 5.85 7.47
C THR A 337 3.71 6.09 7.90
N LEU A 338 4.07 5.77 9.16
CA LEU A 338 5.46 5.83 9.64
C LEU A 338 6.38 4.88 8.86
N LEU A 339 5.93 3.65 8.61
CA LEU A 339 6.73 2.67 7.88
C LEU A 339 7.03 3.11 6.44
N ILE A 340 6.04 3.69 5.74
CA ILE A 340 6.17 4.07 4.32
C ILE A 340 6.79 5.47 4.17
N HIS A 341 6.23 6.47 4.85
CA HIS A 341 6.57 7.87 4.64
C HIS A 341 7.41 8.47 5.77
N GLY A 342 7.78 7.69 6.79
CA GLY A 342 8.59 8.14 7.90
C GLY A 342 7.85 9.13 8.81
N LYS A 343 8.63 9.75 9.71
CA LYS A 343 8.13 10.73 10.68
C LYS A 343 7.48 11.95 10.01
N GLU A 344 8.14 12.52 9.01
CA GLU A 344 7.65 13.70 8.29
C GLU A 344 6.32 13.43 7.60
N GLY A 345 6.16 12.25 7.00
CA GLY A 345 4.90 11.83 6.37
C GLY A 345 3.76 11.70 7.38
N LEU A 346 4.01 11.10 8.54
CA LEU A 346 2.99 11.01 9.60
C LEU A 346 2.62 12.41 10.13
N GLU A 347 3.60 13.26 10.42
CA GLU A 347 3.34 14.62 10.90
C GLU A 347 2.52 15.42 9.88
N LYS A 348 2.83 15.32 8.59
CA LYS A 348 2.04 15.92 7.51
C LYS A 348 0.60 15.39 7.53
N ALA A 349 0.42 14.07 7.60
CA ALA A 349 -0.90 13.45 7.61
C ALA A 349 -1.76 13.86 8.83
N GLU A 350 -1.15 13.91 10.02
CA GLU A 350 -1.81 14.35 11.24
C GLU A 350 -2.16 15.84 11.21
N ASN A 351 -1.26 16.69 10.73
CA ASN A 351 -1.48 18.13 10.65
C ASN A 351 -2.62 18.45 9.69
N VAL A 352 -2.64 17.83 8.51
CA VAL A 352 -3.75 17.96 7.56
C VAL A 352 -5.06 17.45 8.17
N SER A 353 -5.03 16.30 8.85
CA SER A 353 -6.21 15.76 9.54
C SER A 353 -6.72 16.75 10.60
N LYS A 354 -5.85 17.25 11.48
CA LYS A 354 -6.19 18.21 12.54
C LYS A 354 -6.78 19.49 11.95
N ALA A 355 -6.15 20.06 10.92
CA ALA A 355 -6.60 21.30 10.27
C ALA A 355 -8.00 21.16 9.65
N LEU A 356 -8.27 20.05 8.98
CA LEU A 356 -9.59 19.75 8.40
C LEU A 356 -10.68 19.65 9.47
N TYR A 357 -10.36 19.04 10.64
CA TYR A 357 -11.29 18.90 11.75
C TYR A 357 -11.44 20.18 12.60
N SER A 358 -10.37 20.96 12.78
CA SER A 358 -10.38 22.22 13.55
C SER A 358 -10.98 23.39 12.78
N GLY A 359 -11.09 23.26 11.45
CA GLY A 359 -11.56 24.34 10.59
C GLY A 359 -10.46 25.32 10.19
N ASP A 360 -9.19 24.93 10.31
CA ASP A 360 -8.07 25.73 9.85
C ASP A 360 -7.86 25.52 8.35
N ALA A 361 -8.39 26.44 7.55
CA ALA A 361 -8.36 26.34 6.11
C ALA A 361 -7.08 26.89 5.47
N GLU A 362 -6.15 27.48 6.23
CA GLU A 362 -4.87 27.92 5.68
C GLU A 362 -4.04 26.72 5.21
N VAL A 363 -4.14 25.59 5.92
CA VAL A 363 -3.51 24.32 5.52
C VAL A 363 -4.06 23.82 4.19
N LEU A 364 -5.34 24.05 3.86
CA LEU A 364 -5.87 23.68 2.53
C LEU A 364 -5.17 24.45 1.41
N GLY A 365 -4.65 25.64 1.69
CA GLY A 365 -3.92 26.45 0.71
C GLY A 365 -2.53 25.94 0.38
N THR A 366 -1.95 25.11 1.25
CA THR A 366 -0.61 24.51 1.04
C THR A 366 -0.68 23.16 0.33
N LEU A 367 -1.88 22.58 0.19
CA LEU A 367 -2.07 21.28 -0.46
C LEU A 367 -2.23 21.45 -1.97
N PRO A 368 -1.67 20.53 -2.78
CA PRO A 368 -1.90 20.50 -4.20
C PRO A 368 -3.36 20.14 -4.51
N SER A 369 -3.86 20.60 -5.65
CA SER A 369 -5.28 20.48 -6.01
C SER A 369 -5.80 19.03 -6.09
N ASN A 370 -4.94 18.07 -6.44
CA ASN A 370 -5.26 16.64 -6.41
C ASN A 370 -5.50 16.12 -4.98
N GLU A 371 -4.69 16.52 -4.02
CA GLU A 371 -4.84 16.14 -2.61
C GLU A 371 -6.15 16.68 -2.02
N ILE A 372 -6.55 17.90 -2.40
CA ILE A 372 -7.85 18.48 -1.98
C ILE A 372 -9.02 17.66 -2.53
N LYS A 373 -8.95 17.24 -3.80
CA LYS A 373 -9.98 16.36 -4.40
C LYS A 373 -10.09 15.02 -3.67
N GLU A 374 -8.96 14.45 -3.27
CA GLU A 374 -8.95 13.20 -2.50
C GLU A 374 -9.48 13.37 -1.06
N ILE A 375 -9.13 14.47 -0.40
CA ILE A 375 -9.63 14.81 0.94
C ILE A 375 -11.15 14.85 0.94
N PHE A 376 -11.74 15.59 0.00
CA PHE A 376 -13.18 15.77 -0.13
C PHE A 376 -13.74 14.89 -1.25
N LYS A 377 -13.37 13.61 -1.27
CA LYS A 377 -13.88 12.64 -2.25
C LYS A 377 -15.41 12.66 -2.27
N GLY A 378 -15.99 12.96 -3.44
CA GLY A 378 -17.44 13.13 -3.63
C GLY A 378 -17.94 14.58 -3.57
N ALA A 379 -17.11 15.55 -3.14
CA ALA A 379 -17.42 16.96 -3.29
C ALA A 379 -17.32 17.36 -4.78
N PRO A 380 -18.35 18.05 -5.34
CA PRO A 380 -18.27 18.55 -6.69
C PRO A 380 -17.11 19.55 -6.82
N VAL A 381 -16.28 19.37 -7.85
CA VAL A 381 -15.27 20.35 -8.23
C VAL A 381 -15.86 21.22 -9.32
N LYS A 382 -15.84 22.54 -9.13
CA LYS A 382 -16.32 23.52 -10.09
C LYS A 382 -15.23 24.52 -10.42
N GLU A 383 -14.99 24.70 -11.71
CA GLU A 383 -14.15 25.78 -12.19
C GLU A 383 -15.00 27.04 -12.33
N VAL A 384 -14.52 28.15 -11.80
CA VAL A 384 -15.21 29.44 -11.80
C VAL A 384 -14.21 30.51 -12.23
N PHE A 385 -14.59 31.34 -13.20
CA PHE A 385 -13.80 32.51 -13.55
C PHE A 385 -13.97 33.60 -12.49
N LEU A 386 -12.84 34.17 -12.05
CA LEU A 386 -12.86 35.28 -11.10
C LEU A 386 -13.17 36.59 -11.84
N GLU A 387 -14.44 36.94 -11.92
CA GLU A 387 -14.91 38.22 -12.45
C GLU A 387 -14.84 39.31 -11.37
N SER A 388 -14.63 40.56 -11.80
CA SER A 388 -14.64 41.72 -10.89
C SER A 388 -16.00 41.84 -10.21
N GLY A 389 -16.00 41.91 -8.87
CA GLY A 389 -17.23 42.04 -8.08
C GLY A 389 -18.03 40.75 -7.88
N LEU A 390 -17.47 39.57 -8.19
CA LEU A 390 -18.13 38.29 -7.94
C LEU A 390 -18.57 38.20 -6.47
N SER A 391 -19.89 38.16 -6.22
CA SER A 391 -20.42 38.07 -4.87
C SER A 391 -20.49 36.62 -4.37
N VAL A 392 -20.64 36.45 -3.05
CA VAL A 392 -20.92 35.16 -2.43
C VAL A 392 -22.17 34.52 -3.03
N PHE A 393 -23.23 35.30 -3.26
CA PHE A 393 -24.46 34.80 -3.88
C PHE A 393 -24.21 34.26 -5.29
N ASP A 394 -23.53 35.04 -6.14
CA ASP A 394 -23.23 34.64 -7.51
C ASP A 394 -22.34 33.39 -7.54
N LEU A 395 -21.35 33.32 -6.65
CA LEU A 395 -20.49 32.14 -6.51
C LEU A 395 -21.30 30.89 -6.19
N VAL A 396 -22.18 30.92 -5.17
CA VAL A 396 -22.94 29.73 -4.77
C VAL A 396 -23.96 29.30 -5.82
N MET A 397 -24.48 30.24 -6.62
CA MET A 397 -25.35 29.95 -7.76
C MET A 397 -24.58 29.32 -8.92
N LYS A 398 -23.41 29.87 -9.28
CA LYS A 398 -22.52 29.27 -10.31
C LYS A 398 -22.10 27.85 -9.92
N VAL A 399 -21.78 27.62 -8.64
CA VAL A 399 -21.36 26.30 -8.13
C VAL A 399 -22.54 25.35 -7.92
N LYS A 400 -23.77 25.87 -7.83
CA LYS A 400 -25.01 25.14 -7.53
C LYS A 400 -24.95 24.44 -6.17
N CYS A 401 -24.51 25.17 -5.14
CA CYS A 401 -24.44 24.68 -3.76
C CYS A 401 -25.83 24.43 -3.12
N PHE A 402 -26.86 25.07 -3.67
CA PHE A 402 -28.22 25.07 -3.12
C PHE A 402 -29.24 24.67 -4.19
N PRO A 403 -30.35 24.00 -3.79
CA PRO A 403 -31.43 23.67 -4.73
C PRO A 403 -32.14 24.89 -5.31
N THR A 404 -32.27 25.97 -4.52
CA THR A 404 -32.97 27.19 -4.92
C THR A 404 -32.28 28.45 -4.39
N GLU A 405 -32.51 29.60 -5.04
CA GLU A 405 -32.03 30.91 -4.57
C GLU A 405 -32.55 31.27 -3.18
N LYS A 406 -33.83 30.97 -2.90
CA LYS A 406 -34.45 31.21 -1.60
C LYS A 406 -33.77 30.42 -0.49
N ASP A 407 -33.35 29.18 -0.77
CA ASP A 407 -32.58 28.38 0.18
C ASP A 407 -31.19 28.93 0.42
N ALA A 408 -30.50 29.41 -0.63
CA ALA A 408 -29.20 30.05 -0.49
C ALA A 408 -29.28 31.27 0.44
N SER A 409 -30.19 32.21 0.17
CA SER A 409 -30.38 33.40 1.00
C SER A 409 -30.71 33.05 2.44
N ARG A 410 -31.68 32.15 2.66
CA ARG A 410 -32.10 31.74 4.01
C ARG A 410 -30.96 31.07 4.78
N ILE A 411 -30.22 30.14 4.17
CA ILE A 411 -29.19 29.36 4.86
C ILE A 411 -27.91 30.19 5.09
N ILE A 412 -27.51 31.01 4.12
CA ILE A 412 -26.35 31.91 4.26
C ILE A 412 -26.62 32.92 5.37
N SER A 413 -27.75 33.63 5.34
CA SER A 413 -28.08 34.61 6.38
C SER A 413 -28.27 33.97 7.76
N ALA A 414 -28.74 32.73 7.83
CA ALA A 414 -28.79 31.96 9.08
C ALA A 414 -27.42 31.45 9.57
N GLY A 415 -26.33 31.71 8.83
CA GLY A 415 -24.96 31.32 9.18
C GLY A 415 -24.65 29.84 8.95
N GLY A 416 -25.39 29.19 8.06
CA GLY A 416 -25.21 27.79 7.65
C GLY A 416 -24.24 27.59 6.48
N PHE A 417 -23.60 28.65 6.00
CA PHE A 417 -22.64 28.61 4.89
C PHE A 417 -21.24 29.02 5.35
N TYR A 418 -20.23 28.35 4.79
CA TYR A 418 -18.84 28.59 5.11
C TYR A 418 -17.98 28.59 3.84
N ILE A 419 -17.02 29.51 3.78
CA ILE A 419 -15.93 29.51 2.80
C ILE A 419 -14.65 29.31 3.58
N ASN A 420 -13.85 28.30 3.22
CA ASN A 420 -12.60 27.98 3.91
C ASN A 420 -12.83 27.88 5.42
N GLN A 421 -13.90 27.19 5.82
CA GLN A 421 -14.33 26.99 7.21
C GLN A 421 -14.68 28.28 8.00
N ARG A 422 -14.56 29.46 7.39
CA ARG A 422 -15.03 30.74 7.93
C ARG A 422 -16.51 30.90 7.60
N LYS A 423 -17.31 31.24 8.61
CA LYS A 423 -18.75 31.44 8.44
C LYS A 423 -18.98 32.72 7.63
N VAL A 424 -19.82 32.62 6.60
CA VAL A 424 -20.21 33.75 5.75
C VAL A 424 -21.72 33.94 5.88
N THR A 425 -22.15 35.19 6.12
CA THR A 425 -23.56 35.54 6.33
C THR A 425 -24.06 36.64 5.40
N ASN A 426 -23.15 37.37 4.76
CA ASN A 426 -23.47 38.44 3.83
C ASN A 426 -23.46 37.90 2.39
N LEU A 427 -24.61 37.97 1.73
CA LEU A 427 -24.76 37.52 0.34
C LEU A 427 -24.01 38.40 -0.66
N SER A 428 -23.87 39.69 -0.35
CA SER A 428 -23.23 40.68 -1.21
C SER A 428 -21.73 40.84 -0.93
N GLU A 429 -21.18 40.01 -0.03
CA GLU A 429 -19.73 39.98 0.21
C GLU A 429 -19.00 39.58 -1.07
N VAL A 430 -17.97 40.34 -1.43
CA VAL A 430 -17.20 40.13 -2.67
C VAL A 430 -16.11 39.09 -2.42
N ILE A 431 -15.94 38.17 -3.36
CA ILE A 431 -14.88 37.16 -3.33
C ILE A 431 -13.54 37.83 -3.63
N VAL A 432 -12.57 37.64 -2.74
CA VAL A 432 -11.26 38.31 -2.78
C VAL A 432 -10.13 37.29 -2.66
N PRO A 433 -9.09 37.34 -3.53
CA PRO A 433 -7.89 36.54 -3.39
C PRO A 433 -7.20 36.71 -2.03
N GLY A 434 -6.73 35.63 -1.41
CA GLY A 434 -6.08 35.65 -0.10
C GLY A 434 -7.03 35.73 1.10
N VAL A 435 -8.30 36.11 0.89
CA VAL A 435 -9.35 36.06 1.92
C VAL A 435 -10.27 34.86 1.70
N HIS A 436 -10.81 34.77 0.49
CA HIS A 436 -11.77 33.75 0.08
C HIS A 436 -11.12 32.67 -0.79
N ILE A 437 -10.11 33.04 -1.56
CA ILE A 437 -9.36 32.14 -2.45
C ILE A 437 -8.03 31.85 -1.79
N LEU A 438 -7.74 30.57 -1.57
CA LEU A 438 -6.49 30.12 -0.98
C LEU A 438 -5.32 30.30 -1.98
N GLN A 439 -4.08 30.23 -1.49
CA GLN A 439 -2.88 30.50 -2.29
C GLN A 439 -2.73 29.59 -3.52
N ASN A 440 -3.28 28.37 -3.46
CA ASN A 440 -3.32 27.43 -4.58
C ASN A 440 -4.47 27.68 -5.58
N GLY A 441 -5.20 28.79 -5.46
CA GLY A 441 -6.30 29.15 -6.35
C GLY A 441 -7.61 28.40 -6.07
N VAL A 442 -7.73 27.75 -4.91
CA VAL A 442 -8.89 26.92 -4.54
C VAL A 442 -9.65 27.53 -3.36
N SER A 443 -10.97 27.30 -3.30
CA SER A 443 -11.79 27.53 -2.10
C SER A 443 -12.60 26.29 -1.76
N LEU A 444 -12.72 26.01 -0.46
CA LEU A 444 -13.63 24.99 0.06
C LEU A 444 -14.93 25.64 0.53
N LEU A 445 -16.03 25.36 -0.15
CA LEU A 445 -17.36 25.76 0.29
C LEU A 445 -17.99 24.64 1.12
N ARG A 446 -18.63 25.00 2.23
CA ARG A 446 -19.39 24.06 3.07
C ARG A 446 -20.79 24.58 3.35
N VAL A 447 -21.79 23.76 3.04
CA VAL A 447 -23.19 23.97 3.41
C VAL A 447 -23.54 23.05 4.58
N GLY A 448 -23.95 23.64 5.70
CA GLY A 448 -24.24 22.89 6.93
C GLY A 448 -22.99 22.18 7.48
N LYS A 449 -23.14 20.91 7.85
CA LYS A 449 -22.07 20.13 8.51
C LYS A 449 -21.25 19.23 7.58
N ARG A 450 -21.81 18.77 6.45
CA ARG A 450 -21.25 17.68 5.65
C ARG A 450 -21.21 17.91 4.14
N ASN A 451 -21.89 18.93 3.62
CA ASN A 451 -21.95 19.15 2.17
C ASN A 451 -20.80 20.07 1.77
N TYR A 452 -19.80 19.52 1.07
CA TYR A 452 -18.61 20.23 0.63
C TYR A 452 -18.61 20.40 -0.89
N TYR A 453 -18.06 21.52 -1.35
CA TYR A 453 -17.83 21.82 -2.76
C TYR A 453 -16.44 22.43 -2.89
N ILE A 454 -15.71 22.04 -3.93
CA ILE A 454 -14.39 22.58 -4.22
C ILE A 454 -14.53 23.54 -5.39
N VAL A 455 -14.10 24.79 -5.22
CA VAL A 455 -14.06 25.77 -6.31
C VAL A 455 -12.62 26.00 -6.71
N LYS A 456 -12.31 25.80 -7.98
CA LYS A 456 -11.03 26.20 -8.57
C LYS A 456 -11.25 27.49 -9.36
N PHE A 457 -10.53 28.54 -9.00
CA PHE A 457 -10.62 29.80 -9.71
C PHE A 457 -9.66 29.78 -10.88
N ASN A 458 -10.19 30.02 -12.08
CA ASN A 458 -9.39 30.25 -13.27
C ASN A 458 -9.25 31.77 -13.46
N SER A 459 -8.01 32.20 -13.70
CA SER A 459 -7.68 33.58 -14.05
C SER A 459 -8.00 33.87 -15.50
#